data_AF-A0A349YS50-F1
#
_entry.id   AF-A0A349YS50-F1
#
_cell.length_a   1.000
_cell.length_b   1.000
_cell.length_c   1.000
_cell.angle_alpha   90.00
_cell.angle_beta   90.00
_cell.angle_gamma   90.00
#
_symmetry.space_group_name_H-M   'P 1'
#
loop_
_entity.id
_entity.type
_entity.pdbx_description
1 polymer ?
#
loop_
_entity_poly.entity_id
_entity_poly.type
_entity_poly.pdbx_seq_one_letter_code
_entity_poly.pdbx_strand_id
1 'polypeptide(L)'
;MTSFENTKSSITGSALGKALSMTSSTSWSDVVTKIKGVVNRGTLNWSGSNTTYSVSAGYYSGGTLDSRTSYNNGYNSGRTQGRNDVKNSPNSYSLYTKSQYDTNYNNGYNNGVSAGKSAFSYTQISGASGGAQEYNSDTITVPSGKTIMWLVVSISNPNLQGYTAAYLNGSKQTWTLNMNKSNAHLFVLKANVSGGQRLYIHGKRAASGTGSDMQGIALFA
;
A
#
# COMPACT_ATOMS: atom_id res chain seq x y z
N MET A 1 -84.21 28.40 -23.62
CA MET A 1 -82.81 28.81 -23.92
C MET A 1 -81.86 28.60 -22.75
N THR A 2 -82.28 28.77 -21.49
CA THR A 2 -81.44 28.60 -20.28
C THR A 2 -80.76 27.23 -20.16
N SER A 3 -81.42 26.14 -20.56
CA SER A 3 -80.82 24.78 -20.53
C SER A 3 -79.66 24.59 -21.52
N PHE A 4 -79.67 25.32 -22.64
CA PHE A 4 -78.64 25.21 -23.68
C PHE A 4 -77.34 25.89 -23.23
N GLU A 5 -77.43 27.09 -22.65
CA GLU A 5 -76.28 27.80 -22.08
C GLU A 5 -75.72 27.10 -20.83
N ASN A 6 -76.57 26.47 -20.01
CA ASN A 6 -76.11 25.65 -18.89
C ASN A 6 -75.31 24.42 -19.36
N THR A 7 -75.77 23.76 -20.43
CA THR A 7 -75.04 22.65 -21.05
C THR A 7 -73.69 23.10 -21.60
N LYS A 8 -73.66 24.24 -22.29
CA LYS A 8 -72.42 24.84 -22.79
C LYS A 8 -71.45 25.14 -21.65
N SER A 9 -71.93 25.78 -20.59
CA SER A 9 -71.14 26.08 -19.39
C SER A 9 -70.57 24.82 -18.75
N SER A 10 -71.34 23.72 -18.73
CA SER A 10 -70.87 22.42 -18.25
C SER A 10 -69.76 21.84 -19.13
N ILE A 11 -69.85 21.97 -20.46
CA ILE A 11 -68.82 21.53 -21.40
C ILE A 11 -67.55 22.37 -21.25
N THR A 12 -67.64 23.70 -21.28
CA THR A 12 -66.47 24.59 -21.20
C THR A 12 -65.83 24.58 -19.80
N GLY A 13 -66.61 24.32 -18.75
CA GLY A 13 -66.14 24.13 -17.38
C GLY A 13 -65.50 22.76 -17.10
N SER A 14 -65.72 21.77 -17.98
CA SER A 14 -65.15 20.42 -17.82
C SER A 14 -63.63 20.40 -17.95
N ALA A 15 -62.99 19.33 -17.49
CA ALA A 15 -61.54 19.14 -17.65
C ALA A 15 -61.12 19.13 -19.12
N LEU A 16 -61.91 18.50 -20.00
CA LEU A 16 -61.67 18.51 -21.44
C LEU A 16 -61.86 19.92 -22.02
N GLY A 17 -62.91 20.64 -21.60
CA GLY A 17 -63.14 22.02 -22.02
C GLY A 17 -61.95 22.94 -21.70
N LYS A 18 -61.43 22.85 -20.48
CA LYS A 18 -60.22 23.57 -20.06
C LYS A 18 -58.97 23.15 -20.84
N ALA A 19 -58.77 21.86 -21.06
CA ALA A 19 -57.63 21.33 -21.83
C ALA A 19 -57.64 21.79 -23.30
N LEU A 20 -58.82 22.06 -23.86
CA LEU A 20 -59.00 22.62 -25.20
C LEU A 20 -59.03 24.16 -25.21
N SER A 21 -58.66 24.80 -24.09
CA SER A 21 -58.69 26.24 -23.90
C SER A 21 -60.04 26.85 -24.27
N MET A 22 -61.13 26.22 -23.80
CA MET A 22 -62.48 26.78 -23.87
C MET A 22 -62.76 27.65 -22.65
N THR A 23 -63.61 28.64 -22.83
CA THR A 23 -64.03 29.64 -21.83
C THR A 23 -65.56 29.79 -21.86
N SER A 24 -66.13 30.51 -20.90
CA SER A 24 -67.56 30.87 -20.91
C SER A 24 -67.98 31.65 -22.17
N SER A 25 -67.05 32.37 -22.79
CA SER A 25 -67.28 33.14 -24.03
C SER A 25 -67.09 32.35 -25.33
N THR A 26 -66.60 31.10 -25.28
CA THR A 26 -66.39 30.27 -26.48
C THR A 26 -67.72 30.05 -27.20
N SER A 27 -67.82 30.26 -28.51
CA SER A 27 -69.08 30.03 -29.24
C SER A 27 -69.39 28.54 -29.41
N TRP A 28 -70.65 28.16 -29.66
CA TRP A 28 -70.99 26.76 -29.94
C TRP A 28 -70.26 26.21 -31.18
N SER A 29 -70.07 27.04 -32.21
CA SER A 29 -69.27 26.69 -33.39
C SER A 29 -67.79 26.43 -33.04
N ASP A 30 -67.23 27.19 -32.11
CA ASP A 30 -65.84 26.99 -31.65
C ASP A 30 -65.71 25.75 -30.77
N VAL A 31 -66.72 25.47 -29.93
CA VAL A 31 -66.78 24.23 -29.15
C VAL A 31 -66.72 23.02 -30.09
N VAL A 32 -67.54 23.02 -31.13
CA VAL A 32 -67.55 21.93 -32.13
C VAL A 32 -66.21 21.83 -32.86
N THR A 33 -65.63 22.97 -33.28
CA THR A 33 -64.34 22.99 -33.98
C THR A 33 -63.22 22.43 -33.11
N LYS A 34 -63.14 22.86 -31.85
CA LYS A 34 -62.14 22.39 -30.89
C LYS A 34 -62.28 20.90 -30.57
N ILE A 35 -63.50 20.39 -30.38
CA ILE A 35 -63.75 18.96 -30.15
C ILE A 35 -63.35 18.14 -31.38
N LYS A 36 -63.74 18.58 -32.59
CA LYS A 36 -63.34 17.91 -33.85
C LYS A 36 -61.82 17.94 -34.08
N GLY A 37 -61.12 18.93 -33.54
CA GLY A 37 -59.66 19.03 -33.59
C GLY A 37 -58.93 18.02 -32.71
N VAL A 38 -59.62 17.28 -31.83
CA VAL A 38 -59.00 16.26 -30.98
C VAL A 38 -58.73 15.00 -31.79
N VAL A 39 -57.45 14.75 -32.10
CA VAL A 39 -57.00 13.62 -32.92
C VAL A 39 -56.90 12.34 -32.10
N ASN A 40 -57.47 11.24 -32.60
CA ASN A 40 -57.22 9.89 -32.10
C ASN A 40 -55.82 9.43 -32.56
N ARG A 41 -54.96 9.11 -31.62
CA ARG A 41 -53.59 8.63 -31.88
C ARG A 41 -53.48 7.10 -31.88
N GLY A 42 -54.58 6.39 -31.69
CA GLY A 42 -54.63 4.94 -31.58
C GLY A 42 -54.05 4.46 -30.25
N THR A 43 -53.35 3.32 -30.30
CA THR A 43 -52.64 2.77 -29.14
C THR A 43 -51.27 3.41 -28.99
N LEU A 44 -50.94 3.87 -27.78
CA LEU A 44 -49.61 4.35 -27.44
C LEU A 44 -48.68 3.15 -27.23
N ASN A 45 -47.84 2.84 -28.21
CA ASN A 45 -46.87 1.75 -28.11
C ASN A 45 -45.46 2.32 -28.22
N TRP A 46 -44.80 2.52 -27.08
CA TRP A 46 -43.41 2.95 -27.02
C TRP A 46 -42.57 1.93 -26.27
N SER A 47 -41.43 1.58 -26.86
CA SER A 47 -40.43 0.65 -26.32
C SER A 47 -39.00 1.08 -26.67
N GLY A 48 -38.79 2.38 -26.90
CA GLY A 48 -37.54 2.94 -27.39
C GLY A 48 -36.49 3.16 -26.31
N SER A 49 -35.22 3.29 -26.72
CA SER A 49 -34.14 3.71 -25.82
C SER A 49 -34.03 5.24 -25.81
N ASN A 50 -34.63 5.89 -24.82
CA ASN A 50 -34.40 7.31 -24.55
C ASN A 50 -34.68 7.63 -23.08
N THR A 51 -33.93 8.55 -22.48
CA THR A 51 -34.18 9.04 -21.13
C THR A 51 -35.43 9.93 -21.06
N THR A 52 -35.85 10.51 -22.19
CA THR A 52 -37.09 11.31 -22.30
C THR A 52 -37.88 10.91 -23.54
N TYR A 53 -39.19 10.68 -23.41
CA TYR A 53 -40.06 10.42 -24.55
C TYR A 53 -41.24 11.40 -24.54
N SER A 54 -41.33 12.20 -25.60
CA SER A 54 -42.42 13.16 -25.78
C SER A 54 -43.59 12.51 -26.51
N VAL A 55 -44.75 12.50 -25.86
CA VAL A 55 -46.00 12.01 -26.43
C VAL A 55 -46.69 13.13 -27.20
N SER A 56 -47.19 12.84 -28.41
CA SER A 56 -47.90 13.84 -29.22
C SER A 56 -49.26 14.21 -28.60
N ALA A 57 -49.67 15.46 -28.76
CA ALA A 57 -50.98 15.91 -28.28
C ALA A 57 -52.13 15.16 -28.98
N GLY A 58 -53.15 14.75 -28.23
CA GLY A 58 -54.31 13.98 -28.69
C GLY A 58 -54.82 13.02 -27.62
N TYR A 59 -55.73 12.12 -27.99
CA TYR A 59 -56.15 11.02 -27.10
C TYR A 59 -55.62 9.68 -27.62
N TYR A 60 -55.31 8.79 -26.68
CA TYR A 60 -54.87 7.43 -26.94
C TYR A 60 -55.91 6.47 -26.38
N SER A 61 -56.28 5.45 -27.15
CA SER A 61 -57.31 4.48 -26.78
C SER A 61 -56.79 3.33 -25.92
N GLY A 62 -55.48 3.29 -25.64
CA GLY A 62 -54.79 2.26 -24.86
C GLY A 62 -53.31 2.15 -25.22
N GLY A 63 -52.70 0.99 -24.99
CA GLY A 63 -51.32 0.66 -25.41
C GLY A 63 -50.37 0.38 -24.23
N THR A 64 -49.07 0.26 -24.55
CA THR A 64 -48.00 0.00 -23.58
C THR A 64 -46.89 1.04 -23.68
N LEU A 65 -46.51 1.60 -22.53
CA LEU A 65 -45.30 2.39 -22.35
C LEU A 65 -44.24 1.53 -21.65
N ASP A 66 -43.24 1.05 -22.39
CA ASP A 66 -42.18 0.19 -21.88
C ASP A 66 -40.84 0.92 -21.77
N SER A 67 -40.48 1.29 -20.54
CA SER A 67 -39.23 2.00 -20.22
C SER A 67 -38.05 1.08 -19.89
N ARG A 68 -38.21 -0.26 -19.93
CA ARG A 68 -37.17 -1.21 -19.50
C ARG A 68 -35.87 -1.03 -20.27
N THR A 69 -35.93 -0.78 -21.57
CA THR A 69 -34.75 -0.53 -22.41
C THR A 69 -33.97 0.69 -21.92
N SER A 70 -34.65 1.82 -21.70
CA SER A 70 -34.03 3.04 -21.18
C SER A 70 -33.41 2.84 -19.79
N TYR A 71 -34.13 2.15 -18.90
CA TYR A 71 -33.64 1.81 -17.56
C TYR A 71 -32.35 0.97 -17.64
N ASN A 72 -32.36 -0.11 -18.42
CA ASN A 72 -31.21 -1.01 -18.55
C ASN A 72 -29.99 -0.29 -19.13
N ASN A 73 -30.19 0.61 -20.09
CA ASN A 73 -29.11 1.40 -20.67
C ASN A 73 -28.50 2.38 -19.66
N GLY A 74 -29.34 3.09 -18.90
CA GLY A 74 -28.88 3.98 -17.83
C GLY A 74 -28.11 3.21 -16.74
N TYR A 75 -28.64 2.07 -16.31
CA TYR A 75 -28.01 1.21 -15.32
C TYR A 75 -26.64 0.69 -15.79
N ASN A 76 -26.55 0.14 -17.01
CA ASN A 76 -25.30 -0.39 -17.57
C ASN A 76 -24.25 0.70 -17.80
N SER A 77 -24.69 1.89 -18.24
CA SER A 77 -23.83 3.06 -18.38
C SER A 77 -23.25 3.50 -17.03
N GLY A 78 -24.10 3.67 -16.01
CA GLY A 78 -23.66 4.05 -14.66
C GLY A 78 -22.69 3.05 -14.04
N ARG A 79 -22.94 1.74 -14.20
CA ARG A 79 -21.99 0.70 -13.76
C ARG A 79 -20.65 0.77 -14.46
N THR A 80 -20.66 1.06 -15.75
CA THR A 80 -19.43 1.18 -16.54
C THR A 80 -18.64 2.42 -16.13
N GLN A 81 -19.32 3.55 -15.96
CA GLN A 81 -18.72 4.78 -15.46
C GLN A 81 -18.07 4.57 -14.09
N GLY A 82 -18.81 4.02 -13.11
CA GLY A 82 -18.28 3.81 -11.77
C GLY A 82 -17.07 2.87 -11.72
N ARG A 83 -17.03 1.83 -12.58
CA ARG A 83 -15.82 0.98 -12.72
C ARG A 83 -14.64 1.75 -13.30
N ASN A 84 -14.89 2.61 -14.28
CA ASN A 84 -13.84 3.42 -14.90
C ASN A 84 -13.29 4.46 -13.93
N ASP A 85 -14.14 5.11 -13.13
CA ASP A 85 -13.73 6.09 -12.14
C ASP A 85 -12.76 5.47 -11.13
N VAL A 86 -13.09 4.29 -10.59
CA VAL A 86 -12.23 3.57 -9.65
C VAL A 86 -10.94 3.09 -10.32
N LYS A 87 -11.00 2.59 -11.55
CA LYS A 87 -9.83 2.05 -12.27
C LYS A 87 -8.84 3.15 -12.66
N ASN A 88 -9.34 4.30 -13.10
CA ASN A 88 -8.51 5.40 -13.61
C ASN A 88 -8.05 6.34 -12.50
N SER A 89 -8.75 6.38 -11.36
CA SER A 89 -8.42 7.25 -10.24
C SER A 89 -8.65 6.56 -8.89
N PRO A 90 -7.95 5.43 -8.62
CA PRO A 90 -8.16 4.65 -7.39
C PRO A 90 -7.89 5.46 -6.12
N ASN A 91 -6.92 6.37 -6.15
CA ASN A 91 -6.58 7.22 -5.01
C ASN A 91 -7.74 8.11 -4.54
N SER A 92 -8.61 8.55 -5.46
CA SER A 92 -9.81 9.34 -5.13
C SER A 92 -10.82 8.56 -4.28
N TYR A 93 -10.67 7.24 -4.22
CA TYR A 93 -11.49 6.32 -3.45
C TYR A 93 -10.72 5.64 -2.31
N SER A 94 -9.57 6.22 -1.89
CA SER A 94 -8.69 5.63 -0.86
C SER A 94 -8.19 4.22 -1.21
N LEU A 95 -8.08 3.91 -2.49
CA LEU A 95 -7.51 2.66 -3.01
C LEU A 95 -6.12 2.93 -3.61
N TYR A 96 -5.32 1.87 -3.74
CA TYR A 96 -3.99 1.93 -4.35
C TYR A 96 -3.97 1.21 -5.70
N THR A 97 -3.20 1.74 -6.64
CA THR A 97 -2.74 0.96 -7.79
C THR A 97 -1.80 -0.15 -7.34
N LYS A 98 -1.66 -1.19 -8.17
CA LYS A 98 -0.71 -2.27 -7.89
C LYS A 98 0.73 -1.76 -7.66
N SER A 99 1.17 -0.81 -8.47
CA SER A 99 2.51 -0.22 -8.35
C SER A 99 2.72 0.53 -7.03
N GLN A 100 1.72 1.30 -6.57
CA GLN A 100 1.79 1.96 -5.26
C GLN A 100 1.84 0.95 -4.11
N TYR A 101 1.03 -0.11 -4.18
CA TYR A 101 1.07 -1.18 -3.19
C TYR A 101 2.46 -1.83 -3.12
N ASP A 102 3.00 -2.24 -4.27
CA ASP A 102 4.31 -2.88 -4.36
C ASP A 102 5.43 -1.95 -3.85
N THR A 103 5.34 -0.65 -4.18
CA THR A 103 6.30 0.38 -3.71
C THR A 103 6.25 0.53 -2.19
N ASN A 104 5.05 0.67 -1.62
CA ASN A 104 4.87 0.82 -0.18
C ASN A 104 5.35 -0.42 0.58
N TYR A 105 5.03 -1.61 0.06
CA TYR A 105 5.51 -2.87 0.62
C TYR A 105 7.04 -2.95 0.60
N ASN A 106 7.67 -2.69 -0.55
CA ASN A 106 9.12 -2.74 -0.69
C ASN A 106 9.82 -1.72 0.20
N ASN A 107 9.28 -0.51 0.32
CA ASN A 107 9.81 0.52 1.22
C ASN A 107 9.76 0.05 2.67
N GLY A 108 8.62 -0.46 3.12
CA GLY A 108 8.47 -0.98 4.49
C GLY A 108 9.42 -2.14 4.77
N TYR A 109 9.51 -3.11 3.85
CA TYR A 109 10.42 -4.23 3.95
C TYR A 109 11.89 -3.79 4.02
N ASN A 110 12.34 -2.94 3.09
CA ASN A 110 13.72 -2.46 3.04
C ASN A 110 14.08 -1.62 4.26
N ASN A 111 13.15 -0.79 4.74
CA ASN A 111 13.33 -0.04 5.99
C ASN A 111 13.51 -0.97 7.19
N GLY A 112 12.70 -2.03 7.28
CA GLY A 112 12.82 -3.05 8.33
C GLY A 112 14.15 -3.80 8.27
N VAL A 113 14.57 -4.24 7.07
CA VAL A 113 15.86 -4.91 6.86
C VAL A 113 17.02 -3.98 7.20
N SER A 114 16.97 -2.71 6.78
CA SER A 114 18.00 -1.72 7.06
C SER A 114 18.11 -1.42 8.56
N ALA A 115 16.97 -1.26 9.24
CA ALA A 115 16.92 -1.10 10.69
C ALA A 115 17.51 -2.33 11.41
N GLY A 116 17.17 -3.54 10.96
CA GLY A 116 17.74 -4.78 11.49
C GLY A 116 19.26 -4.87 11.27
N LYS A 117 19.77 -4.53 10.09
CA LYS A 117 21.22 -4.48 9.83
C LYS A 117 21.93 -3.44 10.68
N SER A 118 21.37 -2.25 10.82
CA SER A 118 21.93 -1.16 11.63
C SER A 118 21.88 -1.44 13.15
N ALA A 119 21.00 -2.35 13.57
CA ALA A 119 21.01 -2.88 14.93
C ALA A 119 22.30 -3.67 15.22
N PHE A 120 23.04 -4.08 14.19
CA PHE A 120 24.33 -4.74 14.34
C PHE A 120 25.46 -3.93 13.71
N SER A 121 26.64 -3.97 14.32
CA SER A 121 27.86 -3.42 13.71
C SER A 121 28.94 -4.47 13.77
N TYR A 122 29.79 -4.53 12.74
CA TYR A 122 30.93 -5.42 12.76
C TYR A 122 32.25 -4.70 12.47
N THR A 123 33.33 -5.20 13.04
CA THR A 123 34.68 -4.74 12.73
C THR A 123 35.59 -5.94 12.55
N GLN A 124 36.35 -5.95 11.45
CA GLN A 124 37.38 -6.95 11.23
C GLN A 124 38.56 -6.65 12.13
N ILE A 125 39.09 -7.69 12.75
CA ILE A 125 40.32 -7.65 13.52
C ILE A 125 41.37 -8.33 12.67
N SER A 126 42.43 -7.60 12.35
CA SER A 126 43.62 -8.19 11.77
C SER A 126 44.76 -8.08 12.78
N GLY A 127 45.68 -9.01 12.71
CA GLY A 127 47.05 -8.61 12.97
C GLY A 127 48.05 -9.72 12.73
N ALA A 128 49.23 -9.25 12.35
CA ALA A 128 50.37 -10.06 11.97
C ALA A 128 51.50 -9.81 12.96
N SER A 129 52.32 -10.84 13.20
CA SER A 129 53.58 -10.67 13.92
C SER A 129 54.73 -11.37 13.19
N GLY A 130 55.82 -10.63 13.00
CA GLY A 130 57.12 -11.19 12.64
C GLY A 130 57.88 -11.58 13.91
N GLY A 131 58.33 -12.83 14.01
CA GLY A 131 59.24 -13.28 15.08
C GLY A 131 58.65 -13.48 16.49
N ALA A 132 59.54 -13.82 17.43
CA ALA A 132 59.26 -14.19 18.82
C ALA A 132 58.74 -13.01 19.67
N GLN A 133 57.48 -12.57 19.50
CA GLN A 133 56.96 -11.40 20.21
C GLN A 133 55.52 -11.55 20.70
N GLU A 134 55.19 -10.74 21.71
CA GLU A 134 53.82 -10.42 22.09
C GLU A 134 53.13 -9.72 20.92
N TYR A 135 51.90 -10.12 20.64
CA TYR A 135 51.13 -9.58 19.54
C TYR A 135 49.79 -9.08 20.06
N ASN A 136 49.47 -7.83 19.72
CA ASN A 136 48.17 -7.23 19.95
C ASN A 136 47.46 -7.05 18.60
N SER A 137 46.20 -7.41 18.56
CA SER A 137 45.34 -7.10 17.42
C SER A 137 45.01 -5.61 17.33
N ASP A 138 44.44 -5.20 16.20
CA ASP A 138 43.81 -3.90 16.07
C ASP A 138 42.84 -3.64 17.23
N THR A 139 42.86 -2.40 17.73
CA THR A 139 41.90 -1.98 18.75
C THR A 139 40.57 -1.62 18.09
N ILE A 140 39.48 -2.28 18.51
CA ILE A 140 38.13 -1.92 18.12
C ILE A 140 37.50 -1.04 19.20
N THR A 141 36.84 0.03 18.80
CA THR A 141 36.00 0.83 19.71
C THR A 141 34.56 0.35 19.63
N VAL A 142 33.94 0.04 20.77
CA VAL A 142 32.53 -0.35 20.86
C VAL A 142 31.66 0.82 20.39
N PRO A 143 30.79 0.64 19.38
CA PRO A 143 29.91 1.70 18.91
C PRO A 143 28.97 2.21 20.01
N SER A 144 28.60 3.49 19.94
CA SER A 144 27.65 4.08 20.90
C SER A 144 26.30 3.35 20.89
N GLY A 145 25.70 3.21 22.07
CA GLY A 145 24.39 2.57 22.25
C GLY A 145 24.38 1.04 22.19
N LYS A 146 25.53 0.38 21.98
CA LYS A 146 25.64 -1.09 22.00
C LYS A 146 25.96 -1.58 23.41
N THR A 147 25.34 -2.69 23.80
CA THR A 147 25.41 -3.24 25.16
C THR A 147 25.90 -4.68 25.21
N ILE A 148 25.83 -5.38 24.07
CA ILE A 148 26.27 -6.76 23.95
C ILE A 148 27.27 -6.85 22.80
N MET A 149 28.33 -7.64 23.03
CA MET A 149 29.30 -7.97 22.00
C MET A 149 29.42 -9.48 21.88
N TRP A 150 29.47 -9.94 20.64
CA TRP A 150 29.87 -11.29 20.26
C TRP A 150 31.15 -11.19 19.45
N LEU A 151 32.25 -11.66 20.01
CA LEU A 151 33.55 -11.68 19.34
C LEU A 151 33.83 -13.10 18.85
N VAL A 152 34.07 -13.24 17.54
CA VAL A 152 34.51 -14.47 16.91
C VAL A 152 35.93 -14.27 16.39
N VAL A 153 36.85 -15.18 16.72
CA VAL A 153 38.27 -15.08 16.34
C VAL A 153 38.75 -16.40 15.81
N SER A 154 39.33 -16.39 14.61
CA SER A 154 40.13 -17.48 14.08
C SER A 154 41.61 -17.19 14.26
N ILE A 155 42.36 -18.23 14.62
CA ILE A 155 43.82 -18.20 14.70
C ILE A 155 44.33 -19.32 13.81
N SER A 156 45.02 -18.95 12.73
CA SER A 156 45.73 -19.88 11.87
C SER A 156 47.21 -19.93 12.25
N ASN A 157 47.83 -21.11 12.13
CA ASN A 157 49.24 -21.36 12.47
C ASN A 157 49.62 -20.97 13.92
N PRO A 158 48.96 -21.52 14.96
CA PRO A 158 49.24 -21.14 16.34
C PRO A 158 50.53 -21.83 16.84
N ASN A 159 51.71 -21.31 16.48
CA ASN A 159 52.91 -21.56 17.28
C ASN A 159 52.89 -20.67 18.54
N LEU A 160 51.75 -20.66 19.24
CA LEU A 160 51.48 -19.86 20.42
C LEU A 160 52.00 -20.60 21.66
N GLN A 161 52.59 -19.87 22.60
CA GLN A 161 53.07 -20.40 23.87
C GLN A 161 52.39 -19.64 25.01
N GLY A 162 51.51 -20.33 25.74
CA GLY A 162 50.91 -19.83 26.98
C GLY A 162 49.43 -19.47 26.86
N TYR A 163 49.08 -18.38 26.16
CA TYR A 163 47.68 -17.92 26.15
C TYR A 163 47.32 -16.98 24.99
N THR A 164 46.06 -17.03 24.59
CA THR A 164 45.36 -15.96 23.89
C THR A 164 44.27 -15.41 24.81
N ALA A 165 44.15 -14.09 24.92
CA ALA A 165 43.15 -13.44 25.76
C ALA A 165 42.55 -12.22 25.05
N ALA A 166 41.25 -12.02 25.24
CA ALA A 166 40.57 -10.78 24.86
C ALA A 166 40.60 -9.80 26.04
N TYR A 167 40.87 -8.53 25.76
CA TYR A 167 40.91 -7.45 26.72
C TYR A 167 39.87 -6.39 26.37
N LEU A 168 39.07 -5.99 27.34
CA LEU A 168 38.10 -4.89 27.25
C LEU A 168 38.54 -3.79 28.21
N ASN A 169 38.86 -2.62 27.67
CA ASN A 169 39.40 -1.48 28.40
C ASN A 169 40.59 -1.85 29.31
N GLY A 170 41.49 -2.70 28.80
CA GLY A 170 42.65 -3.21 29.54
C GLY A 170 42.33 -4.33 30.55
N SER A 171 41.06 -4.65 30.79
CA SER A 171 40.64 -5.76 31.66
C SER A 171 40.43 -7.05 30.86
N LYS A 172 41.11 -8.12 31.24
CA LYS A 172 40.99 -9.45 30.62
C LYS A 172 39.57 -10.00 30.75
N GLN A 173 38.93 -10.34 29.64
CA GLN A 173 37.54 -10.85 29.58
C GLN A 173 37.44 -12.38 29.47
N THR A 174 38.47 -13.06 28.94
CA THR A 174 38.42 -14.51 28.68
C THR A 174 39.66 -15.25 29.18
N TRP A 175 39.43 -16.50 29.58
CA TRP A 175 40.39 -17.47 30.11
C TRP A 175 41.51 -17.85 29.13
N THR A 176 42.69 -18.08 29.71
CA THR A 176 43.90 -18.60 29.05
C THR A 176 43.63 -19.96 28.42
N LEU A 177 43.76 -20.09 27.09
CA LEU A 177 43.79 -21.40 26.42
C LEU A 177 45.23 -21.77 26.06
N ASN A 178 45.70 -22.90 26.58
CA ASN A 178 46.93 -23.54 26.12
C ASN A 178 46.62 -24.28 24.81
N MET A 179 47.06 -23.75 23.69
CA MET A 179 46.78 -24.32 22.37
C MET A 179 47.96 -25.21 21.92
N ASN A 180 47.66 -26.44 21.50
CA ASN A 180 48.67 -27.34 20.95
C ASN A 180 48.94 -27.02 19.47
N LYS A 181 50.20 -26.73 19.15
CA LYS A 181 50.91 -27.21 17.94
C LYS A 181 50.46 -26.71 16.56
N SER A 182 49.26 -27.08 16.13
CA SER A 182 49.10 -27.53 14.73
C SER A 182 47.74 -27.31 14.06
N ASN A 183 46.69 -26.90 14.77
CA ASN A 183 45.36 -26.74 14.18
C ASN A 183 44.90 -25.29 14.19
N ALA A 184 44.06 -24.89 13.23
CA ALA A 184 43.33 -23.63 13.33
C ALA A 184 42.28 -23.74 14.45
N HIS A 185 42.10 -22.68 15.23
CA HIS A 185 41.10 -22.65 16.29
C HIS A 185 40.16 -21.47 16.12
N LEU A 186 38.89 -21.72 16.47
CA LEU A 186 37.83 -20.72 16.50
C LEU A 186 37.44 -20.44 17.95
N PHE A 187 37.36 -19.16 18.29
CA PHE A 187 36.99 -18.68 19.61
C PHE A 187 35.74 -17.83 19.51
N VAL A 188 34.83 -18.00 20.46
CA VAL A 188 33.62 -17.16 20.59
C VAL A 188 33.56 -16.63 22.02
N LEU A 189 33.43 -15.32 22.15
CA LEU A 189 33.23 -14.62 23.41
C LEU A 189 31.95 -13.81 23.34
N LYS A 190 31.11 -13.92 24.38
CA LYS A 190 30.03 -12.98 24.65
C LYS A 190 30.43 -12.10 25.83
N ALA A 191 30.31 -10.79 25.69
CA ALA A 191 30.54 -9.86 26.79
C ALA A 191 29.47 -8.76 26.81
N ASN A 192 29.19 -8.25 28.02
CA ASN A 192 28.47 -7.00 28.17
C ASN A 192 29.47 -5.86 27.96
N VAL A 193 29.09 -4.88 27.15
CA VAL A 193 29.93 -3.76 26.75
C VAL A 193 29.21 -2.43 26.94
N SER A 194 29.96 -1.35 26.83
CA SER A 194 29.44 0.01 26.83
C SER A 194 30.10 0.79 25.69
N GLY A 195 29.36 1.73 25.11
CA GLY A 195 29.87 2.58 24.04
C GLY A 195 31.19 3.26 24.40
N GLY A 196 32.13 3.29 23.46
CA GLY A 196 33.46 3.89 23.65
C GLY A 196 34.49 2.98 24.32
N GLN A 197 34.11 1.81 24.82
CA GLN A 197 35.09 0.84 25.33
C GLN A 197 35.99 0.33 24.20
N ARG A 198 37.24 0.02 24.54
CA ARG A 198 38.25 -0.49 23.60
C ARG A 198 38.44 -1.98 23.78
N LEU A 199 38.35 -2.74 22.69
CA LEU A 199 38.62 -4.17 22.61
C LEU A 199 39.92 -4.41 21.85
N TYR A 200 40.76 -5.30 22.36
CA TYR A 200 41.83 -5.90 21.57
C TYR A 200 42.06 -7.35 22.01
N ILE A 201 42.66 -8.15 21.14
CA ILE A 201 43.06 -9.51 21.42
C ILE A 201 44.57 -9.53 21.55
N HIS A 202 45.06 -10.25 22.54
CA HIS A 202 46.48 -10.41 22.82
C HIS A 202 46.85 -11.89 22.79
N GLY A 203 47.99 -12.19 22.18
CA GLY A 203 48.58 -13.52 22.18
C GLY A 203 50.10 -13.48 22.32
N LYS A 204 50.68 -14.56 22.84
CA LYS A 204 52.14 -14.73 22.98
C LYS A 204 52.66 -15.92 22.16
N ARG A 205 53.73 -15.71 21.39
CA ARG A 205 54.31 -16.72 20.47
C ARG A 205 55.54 -17.43 21.03
N ALA A 206 55.78 -18.66 20.58
CA ALA A 206 57.04 -19.38 20.77
C ALA A 206 58.11 -18.86 19.79
N ALA A 207 59.39 -18.93 20.18
CA ALA A 207 60.45 -18.13 19.59
C ALA A 207 60.86 -18.43 18.12
N SER A 208 60.24 -19.41 17.44
CA SER A 208 60.82 -20.00 16.21
C SER A 208 59.83 -20.34 15.09
N GLY A 209 58.74 -19.57 14.88
CA GLY A 209 57.72 -19.88 13.86
C GLY A 209 57.52 -18.83 12.76
N THR A 210 57.13 -19.29 11.56
CA THR A 210 56.49 -18.48 10.50
C THR A 210 55.23 -17.79 11.03
N GLY A 211 54.87 -16.63 10.46
CA GLY A 211 53.82 -15.73 10.99
C GLY A 211 52.53 -16.42 11.40
N SER A 212 51.96 -15.97 12.53
CA SER A 212 50.60 -16.36 12.95
C SER A 212 49.64 -15.24 12.53
N ASP A 213 48.54 -15.61 11.88
CA ASP A 213 47.51 -14.66 11.47
C ASP A 213 46.30 -14.82 12.39
N MET A 214 45.90 -13.72 13.03
CA MET A 214 44.65 -13.66 13.77
C MET A 214 43.66 -12.85 12.96
N GLN A 215 42.50 -13.44 12.72
CA GLN A 215 41.38 -12.78 12.08
C GLN A 215 40.17 -12.86 12.99
N GLY A 216 39.44 -11.77 13.14
CA GLY A 216 38.26 -11.76 13.99
C GLY A 216 37.17 -10.85 13.47
N ILE A 217 35.95 -11.11 13.93
CA ILE A 217 34.79 -10.28 13.73
C ILE A 217 34.17 -10.04 15.11
N ALA A 218 34.11 -8.77 15.52
CA ALA A 218 33.29 -8.37 16.66
C ALA A 218 31.92 -7.93 16.13
N LEU A 219 30.84 -8.52 16.64
CA LEU A 219 29.46 -8.14 16.36
C LEU A 219 28.88 -7.43 17.59
N PHE A 220 28.35 -6.23 17.41
CA PHE A 220 27.77 -5.42 18.48
C PHE A 220 26.25 -5.33 18.35
N ALA A 221 25.52 -5.54 19.44
CA ALA A 221 24.07 -5.41 19.55
C ALA A 221 23.70 -4.40 20.65
#